data_AF-A0A918LCQ4-F1
#
_entry.id   AF-A0A918LCQ4-F1
#
_cell.length_a   1.000
_cell.length_b   1.000
_cell.length_c   1.000
_cell.angle_alpha   90.00
_cell.angle_beta   90.00
_cell.angle_gamma   90.00
#
_symmetry.space_group_name_H-M   'P 1'
#
loop_
_entity.id
_entity.type
_entity.pdbx_description
1 polymer ?
#
loop_
_entity_poly.entity_id
_entity_poly.type
_entity_poly.pdbx_seq_one_letter_code
_entity_poly.pdbx_strand_id
1 'polypeptide(L)'
;MTIDATADPDVVAPEPVNGHQILDKLADLPISTWRYQWEAEDVRHLGPMAQDWQQVFGLSADGRTIPLVDAIGVLLTAVQALGKRVDELQRQLDNP
;
A
#
# COMPACT_ATOMS: atom_id res chain seq x y z
N MET A 1 21.55 -3.69 3.18
CA MET A 1 21.83 -2.43 3.89
C MET A 1 20.72 -2.24 4.90
N THR A 2 20.97 -2.57 6.17
CA THR A 2 19.97 -2.38 7.23
C THR A 2 20.19 -0.98 7.77
N ILE A 3 19.24 -0.08 7.53
CA ILE A 3 19.20 1.19 8.26
C ILE A 3 18.86 0.81 9.70
N ASP A 4 19.71 1.20 10.64
CA ASP A 4 19.43 1.02 12.06
C ASP A 4 18.30 1.96 12.46
N ALA A 5 17.08 1.44 12.46
CA ALA A 5 15.89 2.20 12.83
C ALA A 5 15.86 2.58 14.33
N THR A 6 16.86 2.16 15.12
CA THR A 6 16.99 2.55 16.53
C THR A 6 17.74 3.87 16.72
N ALA A 7 18.18 4.53 15.64
CA ALA A 7 18.93 5.79 15.72
C ALA A 7 18.05 7.04 15.93
N ASP A 8 16.74 6.94 15.71
CA ASP A 8 15.80 8.04 15.96
C ASP A 8 15.05 7.81 17.29
N PRO A 9 15.29 8.62 18.34
CA PRO A 9 14.65 8.44 19.64
C PRO A 9 13.12 8.65 19.60
N ASP A 10 12.59 9.27 18.55
CA ASP A 10 11.17 9.52 18.39
C ASP A 10 10.43 8.39 17.65
N VAL A 11 11.15 7.34 17.20
CA VAL A 11 10.60 6.22 16.43
C VAL A 11 10.64 4.92 17.22
N VAL A 12 9.48 4.28 17.36
CA VAL A 12 9.41 2.90 17.89
C VAL A 12 10.00 1.95 16.87
N ALA A 13 10.77 0.96 17.34
CA ALA A 13 11.40 -0.05 16.47
C ALA A 13 10.40 -0.65 15.47
N PRO A 14 10.74 -0.72 14.17
CA PRO A 14 9.81 -1.15 13.14
C PRO A 14 9.55 -2.66 13.23
N GLU A 15 8.31 -3.06 13.00
CA GLU A 15 7.93 -4.46 12.88
C GLU A 15 8.00 -4.93 11.42
N PRO A 16 8.49 -6.15 11.14
CA PRO A 16 8.52 -6.69 9.79
C PRO A 16 7.10 -6.94 9.27
N VAL A 17 6.86 -6.58 8.01
CA VAL A 17 5.58 -6.82 7.33
C VAL A 17 5.71 -7.94 6.30
N ASN A 18 4.63 -8.71 6.09
CA ASN A 18 4.57 -9.68 5.01
C ASN A 18 4.12 -9.00 3.71
N GLY A 19 5.09 -8.74 2.82
CA GLY A 19 4.80 -8.04 1.56
C GLY A 19 3.82 -8.78 0.63
N HIS A 20 3.77 -10.12 0.65
CA HIS A 20 2.80 -10.86 -0.17
C HIS A 20 1.36 -10.63 0.32
N GLN A 21 1.15 -10.59 1.64
CA GLN A 21 -0.16 -10.25 2.19
C GLN A 21 -0.59 -8.82 1.86
N ILE A 22 0.35 -7.87 1.87
CA ILE A 22 0.07 -6.48 1.45
C ILE A 22 -0.28 -6.42 -0.05
N LEU A 23 0.46 -7.14 -0.90
CA LEU A 23 0.16 -7.24 -2.32
C LEU A 23 -1.23 -7.83 -2.57
N ASP A 24 -1.58 -8.92 -1.89
CA ASP A 24 -2.88 -9.59 -2.07
C ASP A 24 -4.02 -8.67 -1.60
N LYS A 25 -3.88 -8.00 -0.45
CA LYS A 25 -4.83 -6.97 0.01
C LYS A 25 -4.97 -5.81 -0.97
N LEU A 26 -3.86 -5.34 -1.56
CA LEU A 26 -3.89 -4.25 -2.52
C LEU A 26 -4.56 -4.68 -3.83
N ALA A 27 -4.40 -5.94 -4.26
CA ALA A 27 -5.05 -6.48 -5.44
C ALA A 27 -6.58 -6.54 -5.30
N ASP A 28 -7.07 -6.79 -4.09
CA ASP A 28 -8.51 -6.84 -3.78
C ASP A 28 -9.11 -5.45 -3.50
N LEU A 29 -8.29 -4.40 -3.35
CA LEU A 29 -8.75 -3.07 -2.99
C LEU A 29 -9.48 -2.40 -4.16
N PRO A 30 -10.75 -1.97 -4.00
CA PRO A 30 -11.48 -1.28 -5.06
C PRO A 30 -10.83 0.04 -5.45
N ILE A 31 -10.59 0.25 -6.74
CA ILE A 31 -10.09 1.50 -7.31
C ILE A 31 -11.19 2.13 -8.15
N SER A 32 -11.46 3.41 -7.92
CA SER A 32 -12.46 4.17 -8.65
C SER A 32 -11.97 5.58 -8.96
N THR A 33 -12.62 6.23 -9.92
CA THR A 33 -12.49 7.68 -10.07
C THR A 33 -13.59 8.37 -9.26
N TRP A 34 -13.23 9.39 -8.52
CA TRP A 34 -14.15 10.08 -7.63
C TRP A 34 -13.79 11.56 -7.52
N ARG A 35 -14.67 12.34 -6.88
CA ARG A 35 -14.42 13.72 -6.47
C ARG A 35 -15.17 14.01 -5.18
N TYR A 36 -14.72 14.96 -4.40
CA TYR A 36 -15.55 15.51 -3.33
C TYR A 36 -16.70 16.33 -3.91
N GLN A 37 -17.81 16.40 -3.17
CA GLN A 37 -18.99 17.14 -3.60
C GLN A 37 -18.71 18.64 -3.77
N TRP A 38 -17.80 19.19 -2.97
CA TRP A 38 -17.40 20.60 -2.98
C TRP A 38 -16.35 20.95 -4.04
N GLU A 39 -15.77 19.96 -4.72
CA GLU A 39 -14.83 20.19 -5.83
C GLU A 39 -15.56 20.52 -7.13
N ALA A 40 -14.86 21.21 -8.02
CA ALA A 40 -15.36 21.51 -9.36
C ALA A 40 -15.66 20.22 -10.16
N GLU A 41 -16.56 20.32 -11.14
CA GLU A 41 -17.07 19.15 -11.89
C GLU A 41 -16.03 18.48 -12.78
N ASP A 42 -14.90 19.13 -13.05
CA ASP A 42 -13.78 18.64 -13.85
C ASP A 42 -12.70 17.93 -13.01
N VAL A 43 -12.71 18.09 -11.68
CA VAL A 43 -11.75 17.43 -10.79
C VAL A 43 -12.03 15.92 -10.74
N ARG A 44 -10.99 15.11 -10.90
CA ARG A 44 -11.03 13.65 -10.74
C ARG A 44 -9.84 13.18 -9.94
N HIS A 45 -10.13 12.51 -8.83
CA HIS A 45 -9.17 11.68 -8.11
C HIS A 45 -9.25 10.24 -8.61
N LEU A 46 -8.13 9.54 -8.60
CA LEU A 46 -8.04 8.11 -8.88
C LEU A 46 -7.48 7.41 -7.64
N GLY A 47 -8.23 6.49 -7.08
CA GLY A 47 -7.79 5.73 -5.92
C GLY A 47 -8.91 5.04 -5.18
N PRO A 48 -8.59 4.37 -4.07
CA PRO A 48 -9.57 3.75 -3.21
C PRO A 48 -10.33 4.80 -2.40
N MET A 49 -11.50 4.40 -1.89
CA MET A 49 -12.17 5.15 -0.82
C MET A 49 -11.43 4.97 0.50
N ALA A 50 -11.39 6.02 1.32
CA ALA A 50 -10.72 5.97 2.63
C ALA A 50 -11.33 4.92 3.57
N GLN A 51 -12.62 4.63 3.44
CA GLN A 51 -13.32 3.61 4.23
C GLN A 51 -12.87 2.19 3.86
N ASP A 52 -12.79 1.89 2.56
CA ASP A 52 -12.28 0.59 2.09
C ASP A 52 -10.82 0.42 2.49
N TRP A 53 -10.02 1.49 2.34
CA TRP A 53 -8.63 1.53 2.80
C TRP A 53 -8.51 1.21 4.31
N GLN A 54 -9.34 1.83 5.14
CA GLN A 54 -9.37 1.57 6.57
C GLN A 54 -9.77 0.13 6.88
N GLN A 55 -10.75 -0.42 6.17
CA GLN A 55 -11.18 -1.80 6.35
C GLN A 55 -10.09 -2.81 5.97
N VAL A 56 -9.32 -2.54 4.91
CA VAL A 56 -8.30 -3.46 4.38
C VAL A 56 -6.99 -3.39 5.16
N PHE A 57 -6.52 -2.19 5.49
CA PHE A 57 -5.20 -1.99 6.09
C PHE A 57 -5.24 -1.59 7.57
N GLY A 58 -6.33 -1.01 8.04
CA GLY A 58 -6.39 -0.40 9.38
C GLY A 58 -5.53 0.87 9.51
N LEU A 59 -5.14 1.48 8.38
CA LEU A 59 -4.21 2.62 8.30
C LEU A 59 -4.95 3.92 7.98
N SER A 60 -5.81 4.39 8.88
CA SER A 60 -6.45 5.70 8.79
C SER A 60 -6.97 6.08 10.17
N ALA A 61 -6.45 7.17 10.74
CA ALA A 61 -6.84 7.60 12.08
C ALA A 61 -8.30 8.09 12.13
N ASP A 62 -8.79 8.69 11.03
CA ASP A 62 -10.12 9.31 10.97
C ASP A 62 -11.11 8.59 10.04
N GLY A 63 -10.66 7.58 9.28
CA GLY A 63 -11.48 6.85 8.30
C GLY A 63 -11.96 7.71 7.13
N ARG A 64 -11.40 8.90 6.97
CA ARG A 64 -11.78 9.89 5.95
C ARG A 64 -10.61 10.31 5.07
N THR A 65 -9.40 10.04 5.52
CA THR A 65 -8.17 10.34 4.81
C THR A 65 -7.34 9.09 4.62
N ILE A 66 -6.55 9.08 3.56
CA ILE A 66 -5.48 8.12 3.34
C ILE A 66 -4.17 8.90 3.55
N PRO A 67 -3.43 8.66 4.64
CA PRO A 67 -2.16 9.33 4.84
C PRO A 67 -1.21 9.00 3.69
N LEU A 68 -0.63 10.03 3.06
CA LEU A 68 0.24 9.84 1.89
C LEU A 68 1.45 8.93 2.22
N VAL A 69 1.97 9.04 3.44
CA VAL A 69 3.07 8.18 3.92
C VAL A 69 2.67 6.70 3.91
N ASP A 70 1.46 6.37 4.34
CA ASP A 70 0.96 4.99 4.39
C ASP A 70 0.66 4.48 2.97
N ALA A 71 0.07 5.32 2.11
CA ALA A 71 -0.17 5.00 0.71
C ALA A 71 1.13 4.64 -0.02
N ILE A 72 2.19 5.44 0.18
CA ILE A 72 3.52 5.19 -0.39
C ILE A 72 4.12 3.90 0.19
N GLY A 73 4.01 3.68 1.50
CA GLY A 73 4.54 2.48 2.16
C GLY A 73 3.90 1.18 1.63
N VAL A 74 2.58 1.17 1.47
CA VAL A 74 1.83 0.05 0.87
C VAL A 74 2.27 -0.16 -0.58
N LEU A 75 2.36 0.91 -1.38
CA LEU A 75 2.78 0.80 -2.80
C LEU A 75 4.19 0.22 -2.94
N LEU A 76 5.16 0.73 -2.18
CA LEU A 76 6.54 0.24 -2.23
C LEU A 76 6.62 -1.24 -1.85
N THR A 77 5.91 -1.62 -0.79
CA THR A 77 5.88 -3.00 -0.29
C THR A 77 5.23 -3.94 -1.31
N ALA A 78 4.11 -3.54 -1.90
CA ALA A 78 3.42 -4.32 -2.92
C ALA A 78 4.27 -4.48 -4.19
N VAL A 79 4.95 -3.43 -4.65
CA VAL A 79 5.85 -3.50 -5.82
C VAL A 79 7.02 -4.45 -5.56
N GLN A 80 7.64 -4.41 -4.38
CA GLN A 80 8.71 -5.35 -4.02
C GLN A 80 8.20 -6.79 -3.98
N ALA A 81 7.03 -7.03 -3.40
CA ALA A 81 6.43 -8.36 -3.35
C ALA A 81 6.02 -8.88 -4.74
N LEU A 82 5.54 -7.98 -5.61
CA LEU A 82 5.21 -8.30 -7.00
C LEU A 82 6.46 -8.70 -7.77
N GLY A 83 7.56 -7.95 -7.65
CA GLY A 83 8.84 -8.31 -8.26
C GLY A 83 9.29 -9.72 -7.87
N LYS A 84 9.25 -10.05 -6.58
CA LYS A 84 9.56 -11.41 -6.09
C LYS A 84 8.64 -12.48 -6.68
N ARG A 85 7.33 -12.20 -6.80
CA ARG A 85 6.35 -13.13 -7.39
C ARG A 85 6.63 -13.34 -8.88
N VAL A 86 7.00 -12.30 -9.63
CA VAL A 86 7.39 -12.39 -11.04
C VAL A 86 8.66 -13.23 -11.20
N ASP A 87 9.70 -12.98 -10.39
CA ASP A 87 10.95 -13.75 -10.43
C ASP A 87 10.73 -15.23 -10.12
N GLU A 88 9.83 -15.55 -9.19
CA GLU A 88 9.43 -16.92 -8.86
C GLU A 88 8.74 -17.60 -10.04
N LEU A 89 7.76 -16.94 -10.65
CA LEU A 89 7.07 -17.48 -11.82
C LEU A 89 8.02 -17.69 -13.00
N GLN A 90 8.95 -16.76 -13.23
CA GLN A 90 9.96 -16.92 -14.28
C GLN A 90 10.85 -18.14 -14.05
N ARG A 91 11.32 -18.35 -12.80
CA ARG A 91 12.13 -19.53 -12.44
C ARG A 91 11.38 -20.84 -12.64
N GLN A 92 10.07 -20.87 -12.40
CA GLN A 92 9.23 -22.05 -12.64
C GLN A 92 9.09 -22.37 -14.14
N LEU A 93 9.03 -21.33 -14.98
CA LEU A 93 8.98 -21.51 -16.44
C LEU A 93 10.34 -21.96 -17.01
N ASP A 94 11.45 -21.49 -16.43
CA ASP A 94 12.81 -21.81 -16.88
C ASP A 94 13.27 -23.22 -16.42
N ASN A 95 12.56 -23.84 -15.48
CA ASN A 95 12.84 -25.18 -14.96
C ASN A 95 11.57 -26.06 -14.96
N PRO A 96 11.12 -26.52 -16.15
CA PRO A 96 9.86 -27.24 -16.34
C PRO A 96 9.83 -28.63 -15.69
#